data_AF-A0A6V1QQS6-F1
#
_entry.id   AF-A0A6V1QQS6-F1
#
_cell.length_a   1.000
_cell.length_b   1.000
_cell.length_c   1.000
_cell.angle_alpha   90.00
_cell.angle_beta   90.00
_cell.angle_gamma   90.00
#
_symmetry.space_group_name_H-M   'P 1'
#
loop_
_entity.id
_entity.type
_entity.pdbx_description
1 polymer ?
#
loop_
_entity_poly.entity_id
_entity_poly.type
_entity_poly.pdbx_seq_one_letter_code
_entity_poly.pdbx_strand_id
1 'polypeptide(L)'
;MTKKKYIKYSPGDSTFLSKADWADEVEFRQMRGEEIKEEEAAEFEALVEPPERKISKRLERTKDMVLYRYGSTGVWAAVQAAVDLKDPVVAYVVKSTRSYVTEQTSSTGGSGVFADCYLVKKGTTVGALAHKVFPDSTAPFQAAEGEDGRRLADDFEIPHQQFVLRYVLRKEEFAEAKREEAQSQRGGSGAKAVSTVITKAERLALADGGGGDAGKS
;
A
#
# COMPACT_ATOMS: atom_id res chain seq x y z
N MET A 1 -29.34 9.14 5.17
CA MET A 1 -27.94 8.67 5.02
C MET A 1 -27.92 7.18 5.32
N THR A 2 -27.59 6.34 4.34
CA THR A 2 -27.48 4.88 4.53
C THR A 2 -26.24 4.61 5.39
N LYS A 3 -26.41 4.10 6.62
CA LYS A 3 -25.29 3.72 7.49
C LYS A 3 -24.43 2.69 6.73
N LYS A 4 -23.17 3.02 6.43
CA LYS A 4 -22.25 2.08 5.77
C LYS A 4 -21.91 0.98 6.76
N LYS A 5 -22.40 -0.24 6.53
CA LYS A 5 -22.05 -1.41 7.33
C LYS A 5 -20.61 -1.81 7.01
N TYR A 6 -19.80 -2.11 8.02
CA TYR A 6 -18.40 -2.51 7.85
C TYR A 6 -18.08 -3.81 8.58
N ILE A 7 -16.99 -4.44 8.15
CA ILE A 7 -16.41 -5.61 8.81
C ILE A 7 -15.28 -5.11 9.69
N LYS A 8 -15.29 -5.43 10.98
CA LYS A 8 -14.22 -5.06 11.91
C LYS A 8 -13.04 -6.03 11.73
N TYR A 9 -11.85 -5.46 11.59
CA TYR A 9 -10.58 -6.17 11.51
C TYR A 9 -9.55 -5.40 12.33
N SER A 10 -8.93 -6.08 13.30
CA SER A 10 -7.78 -5.56 14.04
C SER A 10 -6.52 -6.29 13.58
N PRO A 11 -5.37 -5.62 13.47
CA PRO A 11 -4.11 -6.29 13.18
C PRO A 11 -3.83 -7.41 14.21
N GLY A 12 -3.68 -8.65 13.73
CA GLY A 12 -3.52 -9.83 14.58
C GLY A 12 -4.79 -10.68 14.72
N ASP A 13 -5.96 -10.17 14.31
CA ASP A 13 -7.17 -10.98 14.25
C ASP A 13 -7.05 -12.03 13.14
N SER A 14 -7.28 -13.30 13.50
CA SER A 14 -7.31 -14.40 12.53
C SER A 14 -8.60 -14.41 11.70
N THR A 15 -9.63 -13.71 12.16
CA THR A 15 -10.96 -13.69 11.56
C THR A 15 -11.62 -12.32 11.67
N PHE A 16 -12.55 -12.07 10.76
CA PHE A 16 -13.41 -10.90 10.76
C PHE A 16 -14.58 -11.09 11.74
N LEU A 17 -14.92 -10.04 12.49
CA LEU A 17 -16.08 -10.08 13.39
C LEU A 17 -17.35 -9.61 12.69
N SER A 18 -18.37 -10.47 12.67
CA SER A 18 -19.71 -10.13 12.22
C SER A 18 -20.58 -9.65 13.38
N LYS A 19 -21.78 -9.15 13.06
CA LYS A 19 -22.78 -8.80 14.07
C LYS A 19 -23.22 -10.01 14.91
N ALA A 20 -23.10 -11.25 14.42
CA ALA A 20 -23.41 -12.43 15.23
C ALA A 20 -22.29 -12.72 16.23
N ASP A 21 -21.03 -12.72 15.77
CA ASP A 21 -19.88 -13.01 16.62
C ASP A 21 -19.73 -11.99 17.76
N TRP A 22 -20.06 -10.72 17.47
CA TRP A 22 -20.06 -9.68 18.51
C TRP A 22 -21.20 -9.82 19.50
N ALA A 23 -22.36 -10.34 19.08
CA ALA A 23 -23.48 -10.58 20.00
C ALA A 23 -23.13 -11.67 21.02
N ASP A 24 -22.49 -12.74 20.57
CA ASP A 24 -22.03 -13.84 21.43
C ASP A 24 -20.95 -13.35 22.42
N GLU A 25 -20.00 -12.53 21.97
CA GLU A 25 -18.98 -11.91 22.84
C GLU A 25 -19.62 -10.98 23.87
N VAL A 26 -20.59 -10.16 23.45
CA VAL A 26 -21.37 -9.28 24.34
C VAL A 26 -22.09 -10.09 25.41
N GLU A 27 -22.74 -11.19 25.05
CA GLU A 27 -23.42 -12.08 25.99
C GLU A 27 -22.42 -12.69 26.99
N PHE A 28 -21.27 -13.16 26.53
CA PHE A 28 -20.23 -13.71 27.38
C PHE A 28 -19.68 -12.66 28.37
N ARG A 29 -19.44 -11.44 27.91
CA ARG A 29 -18.97 -10.32 28.76
C ARG A 29 -20.00 -9.91 29.80
N GLN A 30 -21.28 -9.86 29.43
CA GLN A 30 -22.37 -9.62 30.37
C GLN A 30 -22.47 -10.71 31.44
N MET A 31 -22.26 -11.98 31.07
CA MET A 31 -22.19 -13.08 32.05
C MET A 31 -21.00 -12.94 33.02
N ARG A 32 -19.89 -12.32 32.59
CA ARG A 32 -18.75 -11.97 33.46
C ARG A 32 -18.97 -10.70 34.29
N GLY A 33 -20.12 -10.04 34.15
CA GLY A 33 -20.43 -8.79 34.85
C GLY A 33 -19.73 -7.56 34.26
N GLU A 34 -19.24 -7.65 33.02
CA GLU A 34 -18.65 -6.51 32.31
C GLU A 34 -19.75 -5.69 31.62
N GLU A 35 -19.75 -4.38 31.85
CA GLU A 35 -20.62 -3.46 31.14
C GLU A 35 -20.04 -3.09 29.77
N ILE A 36 -20.91 -3.00 28.77
CA ILE A 36 -20.56 -2.59 27.41
C ILE A 36 -20.79 -1.10 27.28
N LYS A 37 -19.74 -0.38 26.86
CA LYS A 37 -19.81 1.06 26.67
C LYS A 37 -20.72 1.40 25.50
N GLU A 38 -21.36 2.56 25.58
CA GLU A 38 -22.27 3.06 24.53
C GLU A 38 -21.58 3.16 23.15
N GLU A 39 -20.28 3.47 23.13
CA GLU A 39 -19.44 3.50 21.92
C GLU A 39 -19.33 2.10 21.27
N GLU A 40 -19.09 1.05 22.07
CA GLU A 40 -19.00 -0.34 21.59
C GLU A 40 -20.36 -0.85 21.07
N ALA A 41 -21.46 -0.38 21.67
CA ALA A 41 -22.81 -0.70 21.20
C ALA A 41 -23.13 -0.03 19.84
N ALA A 42 -22.65 1.20 19.63
CA ALA A 42 -22.77 1.87 18.33
C ALA A 42 -21.93 1.17 17.23
N GLU A 43 -20.75 0.67 17.59
CA GLU A 43 -19.93 -0.15 16.68
C GLU A 43 -20.65 -1.44 16.27
N PHE A 44 -21.26 -2.13 17.22
CA PHE A 44 -22.07 -3.33 16.97
C PHE A 44 -23.19 -3.08 15.95
N GLU A 45 -23.90 -1.96 16.06
CA GLU A 45 -24.99 -1.63 15.14
C GLU A 45 -24.50 -1.40 13.70
N ALA A 46 -23.24 -0.96 13.57
CA ALA A 46 -22.60 -0.69 12.28
C ALA A 46 -21.95 -1.93 11.63
N LEU A 47 -21.90 -3.07 12.33
CA LEU A 47 -21.37 -4.31 11.77
C LEU A 47 -22.27 -4.90 10.69
N VAL A 48 -21.65 -5.64 9.76
CA VAL A 48 -22.35 -6.37 8.71
C VAL A 48 -23.14 -7.55 9.32
N GLU A 49 -24.39 -7.69 8.86
CA GLU A 49 -25.22 -8.85 9.19
C GLU A 49 -24.62 -10.12 8.58
N PRO A 50 -24.74 -11.27 9.28
CA PRO A 50 -24.27 -12.52 8.73
C PRO A 50 -24.96 -12.80 7.38
N PRO A 51 -24.24 -13.39 6.41
CA PRO A 51 -24.82 -13.71 5.11
C PRO A 51 -25.98 -14.70 5.24
N GLU A 52 -26.82 -14.79 4.21
CA GLU A 52 -27.94 -15.74 4.16
C GLU A 52 -27.46 -17.17 4.50
N ARG A 53 -28.27 -17.95 5.22
CA ARG A 53 -27.92 -19.31 5.71
C ARG A 53 -27.29 -20.22 4.65
N LYS A 54 -27.75 -20.13 3.39
CA LYS A 54 -27.19 -20.89 2.26
C LYS A 54 -25.76 -20.46 1.93
N ILE A 55 -25.47 -19.17 1.98
CA ILE A 55 -24.15 -18.58 1.72
C ILE A 55 -23.21 -18.89 2.89
N SER A 56 -23.67 -18.78 4.14
CA SER A 56 -22.88 -19.11 5.33
C SER A 56 -22.41 -20.57 5.33
N LYS A 57 -23.32 -21.51 5.03
CA LYS A 57 -22.96 -22.94 4.94
C LYS A 57 -21.96 -23.22 3.81
N ARG A 58 -22.05 -22.50 2.68
CA ARG A 58 -21.06 -22.58 1.60
C ARG A 58 -19.72 -22.02 2.04
N LEU A 59 -19.71 -20.91 2.78
CA LEU A 59 -18.50 -20.29 3.29
C LEU A 59 -17.79 -21.20 4.30
N GLU A 60 -18.51 -21.78 5.25
CA GLU A 60 -17.97 -22.78 6.20
C GLU A 60 -17.39 -23.99 5.49
N ARG A 61 -18.10 -24.54 4.49
CA ARG A 61 -17.59 -25.65 3.69
C ARG A 61 -16.32 -25.28 2.94
N THR A 62 -16.23 -24.09 2.36
CA THR A 62 -15.01 -23.62 1.68
C THR A 62 -13.87 -23.39 2.66
N LYS A 63 -14.14 -22.81 3.84
CA LYS A 63 -13.15 -22.66 4.92
C LYS A 63 -12.59 -24.01 5.33
N ASP A 64 -13.44 -25.02 5.53
CA ASP A 64 -13.01 -26.36 5.93
C ASP A 64 -12.22 -27.09 4.82
N MET A 65 -12.73 -27.03 3.59
CA MET A 65 -12.08 -27.68 2.44
C MET A 65 -10.72 -27.06 2.10
N VAL A 66 -10.53 -25.76 2.33
CA VAL A 66 -9.33 -25.02 1.92
C VAL A 66 -8.42 -24.70 3.11
N LEU A 67 -8.91 -23.96 4.11
CA LEU A 67 -8.08 -23.45 5.20
C LEU A 67 -7.63 -24.55 6.15
N TYR A 68 -8.53 -25.45 6.60
CA TYR A 68 -8.15 -26.47 7.59
C TYR A 68 -7.33 -27.63 7.00
N ARG A 69 -7.53 -27.94 5.71
CA ARG A 69 -6.80 -29.03 5.06
C ARG A 69 -5.43 -28.61 4.52
N TYR A 70 -5.34 -27.43 3.91
CA TYR A 70 -4.12 -26.95 3.27
C TYR A 70 -3.40 -25.87 4.09
N GLY A 71 -3.96 -25.45 5.23
CA GLY A 71 -3.39 -24.43 6.12
C GLY A 71 -3.51 -22.99 5.61
N SER A 72 -3.79 -22.78 4.33
CA SER A 72 -4.01 -21.46 3.72
C SER A 72 -4.82 -21.58 2.42
N THR A 73 -5.18 -20.44 1.83
CA THR A 73 -5.80 -20.40 0.49
C THR A 73 -4.80 -20.65 -0.65
N GLY A 74 -3.50 -20.76 -0.36
CA GLY A 74 -2.44 -20.90 -1.36
C GLY A 74 -2.15 -19.62 -2.18
N VAL A 75 -2.97 -18.57 -2.05
CA VAL A 75 -2.80 -17.30 -2.78
C VAL A 75 -1.47 -16.64 -2.42
N TRP A 76 -1.15 -16.58 -1.13
CA TRP A 76 0.14 -16.06 -0.66
C TRP A 76 1.32 -16.82 -1.27
N ALA A 77 1.25 -18.16 -1.27
CA ALA A 77 2.31 -19.01 -1.83
C ALA A 77 2.46 -18.81 -3.36
N ALA A 78 1.35 -18.66 -4.08
CA ALA A 78 1.39 -18.38 -5.52
C ALA A 78 1.98 -17.01 -5.83
N VAL A 79 1.63 -15.98 -5.06
CA VAL A 79 2.22 -14.64 -5.19
C VAL A 79 3.70 -14.68 -4.82
N GLN A 80 4.08 -15.35 -3.74
CA GLN A 80 5.47 -15.50 -3.34
C GLN A 80 6.29 -16.19 -4.43
N ALA A 81 5.80 -17.30 -4.98
CA ALA A 81 6.47 -17.99 -6.09
C ALA A 81 6.62 -17.10 -7.34
N ALA A 82 5.62 -16.30 -7.67
CA ALA A 82 5.70 -15.35 -8.78
C ALA A 82 6.72 -14.22 -8.52
N VAL A 83 6.80 -13.75 -7.27
CA VAL A 83 7.79 -12.76 -6.83
C VAL A 83 9.19 -13.35 -6.88
N ASP A 84 9.38 -14.56 -6.36
CA ASP A 84 10.67 -15.27 -6.36
C ASP A 84 11.17 -15.52 -7.79
N LEU A 85 10.26 -15.81 -8.74
CA LEU A 85 10.61 -15.94 -10.17
C LEU A 85 11.10 -14.63 -10.79
N LYS A 86 10.53 -13.50 -10.39
CA LYS A 86 10.93 -12.16 -10.89
C LYS A 86 12.15 -11.63 -10.15
N ASP A 87 12.43 -12.17 -8.98
CA ASP A 87 13.59 -11.87 -8.13
C ASP A 87 13.80 -10.35 -7.90
N PRO A 88 12.75 -9.61 -7.50
CA PRO A 88 12.86 -8.18 -7.28
C PRO A 88 13.64 -7.88 -5.99
N VAL A 89 14.29 -6.73 -5.99
CA VAL A 89 14.93 -6.13 -4.83
C VAL A 89 13.96 -5.18 -4.17
N VAL A 90 13.80 -5.29 -2.85
CA VAL A 90 12.99 -4.41 -2.04
C VAL A 90 13.87 -3.27 -1.50
N ALA A 91 13.60 -2.06 -1.94
CA ALA A 91 14.27 -0.86 -1.46
C ALA A 91 13.35 -0.07 -0.52
N TYR A 92 13.80 0.17 0.70
CA TYR A 92 13.11 0.98 1.70
C TYR A 92 13.69 2.38 1.72
N VAL A 93 12.88 3.36 1.33
CA VAL A 93 13.30 4.76 1.33
C VAL A 93 12.84 5.41 2.62
N VAL A 94 13.81 5.83 3.43
CA VAL A 94 13.56 6.42 4.74
C VAL A 94 14.06 7.86 4.79
N LYS A 95 13.40 8.68 5.61
CA LYS A 95 13.84 10.06 5.88
C LYS A 95 15.07 10.12 6.77
N SER A 96 15.18 9.15 7.68
CA SER A 96 16.24 9.05 8.68
C SER A 96 16.62 7.59 8.85
N THR A 97 17.90 7.28 8.70
CA THR A 97 18.46 5.94 8.97
C THR A 97 18.46 5.59 10.46
N ARG A 98 18.28 6.58 11.35
CA ARG A 98 18.23 6.34 12.81
C ARG A 98 16.85 5.94 13.31
N SER A 99 15.79 6.46 12.70
CA SER A 99 14.40 6.23 13.13
C SER A 99 13.56 5.50 12.09
N TYR A 100 14.06 5.34 10.86
CA TYR A 100 13.42 4.65 9.74
C TYR A 100 11.99 5.12 9.41
N VAL A 101 11.71 6.38 9.75
CA VAL A 101 10.44 7.07 9.49
C VAL A 101 10.42 7.50 8.02
N THR A 102 9.28 7.39 7.34
CA THR A 102 9.09 7.84 5.93
C THR A 102 8.30 9.15 5.85
N GLU A 103 8.25 9.82 4.69
CA GLU A 103 7.61 11.15 4.58
C GLU A 103 6.08 11.12 4.73
N GLN A 104 5.42 10.06 4.26
CA GLN A 104 3.96 9.86 4.35
C GLN A 104 3.45 9.77 5.81
N THR A 105 4.33 9.41 6.74
CA THR A 105 3.97 9.28 8.17
C THR A 105 3.75 10.60 8.90
N SER A 106 4.00 11.75 8.24
CA SER A 106 3.90 13.06 8.90
C SER A 106 2.52 13.72 8.83
N SER A 107 1.58 13.22 8.00
CA SER A 107 0.29 13.93 7.76
C SER A 107 -0.98 13.10 7.99
N THR A 108 -0.91 11.79 8.19
CA THR A 108 -2.13 10.99 8.48
C THR A 108 -1.82 9.79 9.37
N GLY A 109 -1.83 10.00 10.69
CA GLY A 109 -2.18 9.00 11.72
C GLY A 109 -1.35 7.71 11.88
N GLY A 110 -0.37 7.43 11.01
CA GLY A 110 0.43 6.22 11.03
C GLY A 110 1.90 6.51 11.34
N SER A 111 2.28 6.36 12.60
CA SER A 111 3.68 6.33 13.06
C SER A 111 4.33 4.98 12.65
N GLY A 112 4.44 4.73 11.34
CA GLY A 112 4.99 3.49 10.80
C GLY A 112 6.49 3.58 10.54
N VAL A 113 7.27 2.66 11.10
CA VAL A 113 8.65 2.41 10.68
C VAL A 113 8.60 1.64 9.35
N PHE A 114 9.39 2.02 8.35
CA PHE A 114 9.39 1.37 7.01
C PHE A 114 8.01 1.34 6.31
N ALA A 115 7.25 2.43 6.40
CA ALA A 115 5.91 2.48 5.82
C ALA A 115 5.90 2.36 4.27
N ASP A 116 6.97 2.82 3.62
CA ASP A 116 7.09 2.83 2.16
C ASP A 116 8.21 1.88 1.68
N CYS A 117 7.92 1.09 0.64
CA CYS A 117 8.89 0.23 -0.02
C CYS A 117 8.72 0.23 -1.55
N TYR A 118 9.82 0.04 -2.26
CA TYR A 118 9.90 0.03 -3.71
C TYR A 118 10.42 -1.31 -4.20
N LEU A 119 9.72 -1.92 -5.15
CA LEU A 119 10.17 -3.14 -5.81
C LEU A 119 10.91 -2.76 -7.09
N VAL A 120 12.21 -3.02 -7.12
CA VAL A 120 13.09 -2.74 -8.26
C VAL A 120 13.74 -4.01 -8.79
N LYS A 121 14.24 -3.95 -10.03
CA LYS A 121 14.95 -5.09 -10.62
C LYS A 121 16.35 -5.19 -10.01
N LYS A 122 16.93 -6.40 -9.95
CA LYS A 122 18.36 -6.57 -9.65
C LYS A 122 19.24 -5.74 -10.58
N GLY A 123 20.29 -5.14 -10.02
CA GLY A 123 21.18 -4.22 -10.74
C GLY A 123 20.60 -2.82 -10.96
N THR A 124 19.47 -2.47 -10.32
CA THR A 124 19.00 -1.07 -10.34
C THR A 124 19.96 -0.21 -9.51
N THR A 125 20.37 0.93 -10.07
CA THR A 125 21.22 1.90 -9.40
C THR A 125 20.41 2.83 -8.50
N VAL A 126 21.11 3.49 -7.57
CA VAL A 126 20.51 4.46 -6.66
C VAL A 126 19.86 5.63 -7.41
N GLY A 127 20.45 6.10 -8.51
CA GLY A 127 19.84 7.13 -9.37
C GLY A 127 18.55 6.71 -10.06
N ALA A 128 18.56 5.51 -10.63
CA ALA A 128 17.38 4.95 -11.28
C ALA A 128 16.22 4.75 -10.30
N LEU A 129 16.51 4.41 -9.03
CA LEU A 129 15.52 4.37 -7.97
C LEU A 129 15.03 5.78 -7.62
N ALA A 130 15.90 6.79 -7.57
CA ALA A 130 15.52 8.16 -7.22
C ALA A 130 14.47 8.73 -8.18
N HIS A 131 14.57 8.45 -9.48
CA HIS A 131 13.56 8.85 -10.47
C HIS A 131 12.19 8.19 -10.26
N LYS A 132 12.13 7.01 -9.63
CA LYS A 132 10.86 6.36 -9.27
C LYS A 132 10.26 6.93 -8.00
N VAL A 133 11.11 7.32 -7.05
CA VAL A 133 10.69 7.93 -5.78
C VAL A 133 10.23 9.37 -6.01
N PHE A 134 10.90 10.10 -6.89
CA PHE A 134 10.65 11.51 -7.20
C PHE A 134 10.37 11.71 -8.71
N PRO A 135 9.18 11.33 -9.20
CA PRO A 135 8.86 11.34 -10.64
C PRO A 135 8.85 12.74 -11.27
N ASP A 136 8.51 13.78 -10.49
CA ASP A 136 8.35 15.15 -11.00
C ASP A 136 9.65 15.97 -10.97
N SER A 137 10.75 15.40 -10.47
CA SER A 137 12.03 16.11 -10.39
C SER A 137 13.08 15.52 -11.31
N THR A 138 13.69 16.39 -12.13
CA THR A 138 14.75 16.06 -13.08
C THR A 138 16.06 15.56 -12.44
N ALA A 139 16.22 15.65 -11.12
CA ALA A 139 17.12 14.87 -10.25
C ALA A 139 17.27 15.62 -8.90
N PRO A 140 16.42 15.36 -7.89
CA PRO A 140 16.31 16.24 -6.72
C PRO A 140 17.30 15.92 -5.60
N PHE A 141 18.09 14.84 -5.72
CA PHE A 141 18.91 14.36 -4.62
C PHE A 141 20.37 14.80 -4.77
N GLN A 142 20.91 15.33 -3.67
CA GLN A 142 22.30 15.74 -3.53
C GLN A 142 23.20 14.56 -3.17
N ALA A 143 22.69 13.65 -2.36
CA ALA A 143 23.40 12.45 -1.92
C ALA A 143 22.39 11.37 -1.53
N ALA A 144 22.79 10.12 -1.67
CA ALA A 144 22.10 9.00 -1.04
C ALA A 144 22.97 8.45 0.09
N GLU A 145 22.33 7.97 1.15
CA GLU A 145 22.99 7.33 2.29
C GLU A 145 22.40 5.92 2.47
N GLY A 146 23.26 4.92 2.64
CA GLY A 146 22.84 3.56 2.98
C GLY A 146 22.56 3.38 4.47
N GLU A 147 22.19 2.16 4.88
CA GLU A 147 21.97 1.78 6.28
C GLU A 147 23.15 2.10 7.20
N ASP A 148 24.39 1.95 6.69
CA ASP A 148 25.63 2.26 7.41
C ASP A 148 25.91 3.77 7.57
N GLY A 149 25.04 4.64 7.05
CA GLY A 149 25.25 6.09 7.02
C GLY A 149 26.35 6.53 6.04
N ARG A 150 26.88 5.61 5.23
CA ARG A 150 27.85 5.92 4.17
C ARG A 150 27.13 6.52 2.97
N ARG A 151 27.77 7.51 2.35
CA ARG A 151 27.28 8.10 1.09
C ARG A 151 27.47 7.10 -0.04
N LEU A 152 26.41 6.92 -0.82
CA LEU A 152 26.38 6.08 -2.00
C LEU A 152 26.55 6.95 -3.24
N ALA A 153 27.28 6.43 -4.21
CA ALA A 153 27.37 7.02 -5.54
C ALA A 153 26.06 6.83 -6.30
N ASP A 154 25.85 7.62 -7.34
CA ASP A 154 24.66 7.52 -8.19
C ASP A 154 24.58 6.17 -8.91
N ASP A 155 25.73 5.72 -9.42
CA ASP A 155 25.93 4.42 -10.09
C ASP A 155 26.02 3.24 -9.12
N PHE A 156 25.84 3.46 -7.81
CA PHE A 156 25.87 2.36 -6.84
C PHE A 156 24.69 1.42 -7.09
N GLU A 157 24.99 0.17 -7.38
CA GLU A 157 23.99 -0.88 -7.57
C GLU A 157 23.46 -1.35 -6.22
N ILE A 158 22.14 -1.50 -6.10
CA ILE A 158 21.52 -1.98 -4.88
C ILE A 158 21.85 -3.49 -4.72
N PRO A 159 22.61 -3.89 -3.67
CA PRO A 159 23.27 -5.20 -3.65
C PRO A 159 22.41 -6.32 -3.06
N HIS A 160 21.46 -6.00 -2.18
CA HIS A 160 20.73 -6.96 -1.36
C HIS A 160 19.27 -7.12 -1.79
N GLN A 161 18.65 -8.23 -1.40
CA GLN A 161 17.21 -8.45 -1.60
C GLN A 161 16.36 -7.43 -0.82
N GLN A 162 16.88 -6.92 0.29
CA GLN A 162 16.30 -5.83 1.07
C GLN A 162 17.40 -4.79 1.31
N PHE A 163 17.11 -3.52 1.02
CA PHE A 163 18.09 -2.45 1.19
C PHE A 163 17.42 -1.19 1.71
N VAL A 164 18.02 -0.58 2.72
CA VAL A 164 17.53 0.67 3.30
C VAL A 164 18.41 1.82 2.83
N LEU A 165 17.77 2.88 2.34
CA LEU A 165 18.47 4.08 1.92
C LEU A 165 17.69 5.35 2.25
N ARG A 166 18.44 6.44 2.34
CA ARG A 166 17.93 7.79 2.56
C ARG A 166 18.43 8.70 1.45
N TYR A 167 17.52 9.45 0.84
CA TYR A 167 17.88 10.53 -0.07
C TYR A 167 17.99 11.85 0.69
N VAL A 168 19.09 12.57 0.45
CA VAL A 168 19.30 13.94 0.91
C VAL A 168 18.99 14.84 -0.28
N LEU A 169 17.87 15.57 -0.20
CA LEU A 169 17.42 16.45 -1.28
C LEU A 169 18.04 17.85 -1.17
N ARG A 170 18.23 18.55 -2.30
CA ARG A 170 18.64 19.96 -2.28
C ARG A 170 17.50 20.82 -1.72
N LYS A 171 17.84 21.70 -0.76
CA LYS A 171 16.86 22.53 -0.02
C LYS A 171 15.99 23.43 -0.91
N GLU A 172 16.54 23.88 -2.04
CA GLU A 172 15.85 24.83 -2.94
C GLU A 172 14.76 24.13 -3.75
N GLU A 173 15.06 22.97 -4.33
CA GLU A 173 14.14 22.19 -5.17
C GLU A 173 13.02 21.51 -4.33
N PHE A 174 13.29 21.11 -3.08
CA PHE A 174 12.26 20.56 -2.19
C PHE A 174 11.20 21.60 -1.77
N ALA A 175 11.61 22.87 -1.64
CA ALA A 175 10.70 23.95 -1.31
C ALA A 175 9.79 24.29 -2.51
N GLU A 176 10.29 24.17 -3.74
CA GLU A 176 9.52 24.37 -4.97
C GLU A 176 8.55 23.21 -5.22
N ALA A 177 8.99 21.95 -5.10
CA ALA A 177 8.11 20.78 -5.22
C ALA A 177 6.95 20.81 -4.21
N LYS A 178 7.25 21.19 -2.95
CA LYS A 178 6.22 21.33 -1.91
C LYS A 178 5.28 22.52 -2.16
N ARG A 179 5.75 23.57 -2.82
CA ARG A 179 4.92 24.72 -3.24
C ARG A 179 4.00 24.34 -4.40
N GLU A 180 4.47 23.56 -5.35
CA GLU A 180 3.68 23.07 -6.49
C GLU A 180 2.62 22.06 -6.06
N GLU A 181 2.93 21.11 -5.18
CA GLU A 181 1.92 20.21 -4.57
C GLU A 181 0.87 21.00 -3.76
N ALA A 182 1.30 22.00 -2.98
CA ALA A 182 0.37 22.85 -2.23
C ALA A 182 -0.51 23.73 -3.12
N GLN A 183 -0.03 24.10 -4.32
CA GLN A 183 -0.80 24.85 -5.31
C GLN A 183 -1.75 23.95 -6.10
N SER A 184 -1.35 22.72 -6.43
CA SER A 184 -2.24 21.74 -7.11
C SER A 184 -3.38 21.27 -6.21
N GLN A 185 -3.14 21.12 -4.90
CA GLN A 185 -4.18 20.76 -3.92
C GLN A 185 -5.19 21.91 -3.65
N ARG A 186 -4.80 23.18 -3.86
CA ARG A 186 -5.71 24.33 -3.72
C ARG A 186 -6.62 24.56 -4.93
N GLY A 187 -6.29 24.00 -6.10
CA GLY A 187 -7.10 24.12 -7.33
C GLY A 187 -8.22 23.08 -7.48
N GLY A 188 -8.27 22.06 -6.63
CA GLY A 188 -9.18 20.91 -6.76
C GLY A 188 -10.33 20.89 -5.76
N SER A 189 -11.21 21.88 -5.76
CA SER A 189 -12.49 21.76 -5.05
C SER A 189 -13.43 20.82 -5.81
N GLY A 190 -13.58 19.59 -5.32
CA GLY A 190 -14.77 18.76 -5.56
C GLY A 190 -14.74 17.81 -6.75
N ALA A 191 -14.02 16.68 -6.62
CA ALA A 191 -14.46 15.36 -7.10
C ALA A 191 -13.42 14.32 -6.66
N LYS A 192 -13.81 13.34 -5.83
CA LYS A 192 -13.00 12.13 -5.61
C LYS A 192 -13.04 11.29 -6.88
N ALA A 193 -12.11 11.56 -7.81
CA ALA A 193 -11.82 10.68 -8.93
C ALA A 193 -10.70 9.72 -8.52
N VAL A 194 -10.93 8.42 -8.71
CA VAL A 194 -9.91 7.37 -8.66
C VAL A 194 -8.82 7.75 -9.67
N SER A 195 -7.62 8.09 -9.20
CA SER A 195 -6.55 8.62 -10.03
C SER A 195 -5.77 7.49 -10.69
N THR A 196 -6.31 6.95 -11.80
CA THR A 196 -5.44 6.40 -12.84
C THR A 196 -4.93 7.59 -13.66
N VAL A 197 -3.74 8.08 -13.31
CA VAL A 197 -3.07 9.14 -14.09
C VAL A 197 -2.33 8.46 -15.24
N ILE A 198 -3.03 8.28 -16.37
CA ILE A 198 -2.36 8.05 -17.66
C ILE A 198 -1.81 9.41 -18.09
N THR A 199 -0.49 9.57 -18.07
CA THR A 199 0.17 10.82 -18.47
C THR A 199 0.13 10.99 -19.99
N LYS A 200 0.21 12.25 -20.45
CA LYS A 200 0.12 12.67 -21.86
C LYS A 200 1.14 11.99 -22.79
N ALA A 201 2.21 11.42 -22.25
CA ALA A 201 3.21 10.65 -22.99
C ALA A 201 2.67 9.27 -23.46
N GLU A 202 1.81 8.62 -22.68
CA GLU A 202 1.19 7.33 -23.05
C GLU A 202 0.11 7.49 -24.13
N ARG A 203 -0.54 8.66 -24.20
CA ARG A 203 -1.48 8.97 -25.29
C ARG A 203 -0.79 9.15 -26.65
N LEU A 204 0.47 9.58 -26.67
CA LEU A 204 1.22 9.73 -27.92
C LEU A 204 1.72 8.38 -28.44
N ALA A 205 2.11 7.47 -27.55
CA ALA A 205 2.61 6.13 -27.91
C ALA A 205 1.50 5.20 -28.46
N LEU A 206 0.23 5.40 -28.10
CA LEU A 206 -0.89 4.64 -28.65
C LEU A 206 -1.42 5.19 -30.00
N ALA A 207 -1.04 6.40 -30.41
CA ALA A 207 -1.54 7.02 -31.63
C ALA A 207 -0.73 6.64 -32.89
N ASP A 208 0.53 6.23 -32.74
CA ASP A 208 1.44 5.93 -33.87
C ASP A 208 1.42 4.46 -34.33
N GLY A 209 0.53 3.63 -33.78
CA GLY A 209 0.43 2.19 -34.09
C GLY A 209 -0.57 1.79 -35.19
N GLY A 210 -0.96 2.70 -36.10
CA GLY A 210 -2.07 2.47 -37.04
C GLY A 210 -1.78 2.94 -38.47
N GLY A 211 -0.89 2.26 -39.18
CA GLY A 211 -0.56 2.56 -40.58
C GLY A 211 -0.16 1.32 -41.37
N GLY A 212 -1.02 0.30 -41.40
CA GLY A 212 -0.89 -0.82 -42.33
C GLY A 212 -1.36 -0.39 -43.73
N ASP A 213 -0.41 -0.14 -44.62
CA ASP A 213 -0.63 0.14 -46.04
C ASP A 213 -1.19 -1.11 -46.75
N ALA A 214 -2.44 -1.02 -47.19
CA ALA A 214 -3.09 -2.00 -48.04
C ALA A 214 -2.81 -1.66 -49.51
N GLY A 215 -1.68 -2.16 -50.02
CA GLY A 215 -1.36 -2.13 -51.45
C GLY A 215 -2.30 -3.04 -52.26
N LYS A 216 -3.24 -2.42 -52.99
CA LYS A 216 -3.89 -2.98 -54.17
C LYS A 216 -3.05 -2.63 -55.40
N SER A 217 -2.46 -3.64 -56.04
CA SER A 217 -2.33 -3.77 -57.49
C SER A 217 -1.99 -5.21 -57.83
#